data_AF-A0A7S2MU52-F1
#
_entry.id   AF-A0A7S2MU52-F1
#
_cell.length_a   1.000
_cell.length_b   1.000
_cell.length_c   1.000
_cell.angle_alpha   90.00
_cell.angle_beta   90.00
_cell.angle_gamma   90.00
#
_symmetry.space_group_name_H-M   'P 1'
#
loop_
_entity.id
_entity.type
_entity.pdbx_description
1 polymer ?
#
loop_
_entity_poly.entity_id
_entity_poly.type
_entity_poly.pdbx_seq_one_letter_code
_entity_poly.pdbx_strand_id
1 'polypeptide(L)'
;MAASLALMLAIVLAPASDFVRGDEWAPGGIANRLYLTFGRGLWGVGCAFFSVCCFAEATGSISAFLSAGLWAPLARLTYGAYLTHPIVIKVLSGAATAFYDWSYVDLTSRWLLNSLLAYALAAGAFLLVEKPFMNLEAKLFERRMPK
;
A
#
# COMPACT_ATOMS: atom_id res chain seq x y z
N MET A 1 -3.59 -9.21 -17.26
CA MET A 1 -3.53 -7.87 -16.65
C MET A 1 -4.90 -7.22 -16.47
N ALA A 2 -5.72 -7.07 -17.53
CA ALA A 2 -7.08 -6.51 -17.37
C ALA A 2 -7.92 -7.31 -16.36
N ALA A 3 -7.84 -8.65 -16.39
CA ALA A 3 -8.51 -9.52 -15.43
C ALA A 3 -8.02 -9.33 -13.97
N SER A 4 -6.71 -9.12 -13.73
CA SER A 4 -6.21 -8.87 -12.37
C SER A 4 -6.59 -7.49 -11.86
N LEU A 5 -6.56 -6.47 -12.72
CA LEU A 5 -7.03 -5.13 -12.37
C LEU A 5 -8.54 -5.12 -12.09
N ALA A 6 -9.33 -5.82 -12.91
CA ALA A 6 -10.77 -5.97 -12.69
C ALA A 6 -11.06 -6.71 -11.38
N LEU A 7 -10.30 -7.78 -11.07
CA LEU A 7 -10.42 -8.50 -9.79
C LEU A 7 -10.11 -7.58 -8.60
N MET A 8 -8.99 -6.85 -8.65
CA MET A 8 -8.63 -5.90 -7.60
C MET A 8 -9.69 -4.81 -7.41
N LEU A 9 -10.17 -4.22 -8.51
CA LEU A 9 -11.19 -3.18 -8.46
C LEU A 9 -12.50 -3.73 -7.91
N ALA A 10 -12.89 -4.94 -8.30
CA ALA A 10 -14.08 -5.61 -7.78
C ALA A 10 -13.97 -5.86 -6.26
N ILE A 11 -12.81 -6.26 -5.75
CA ILE A 11 -12.59 -6.44 -4.31
C ILE A 11 -12.72 -5.10 -3.57
N VAL A 12 -12.14 -4.03 -4.09
CA VAL A 12 -12.19 -2.69 -3.45
C VAL A 12 -13.60 -2.09 -3.48
N LEU A 13 -14.34 -2.28 -4.57
CA LEU A 13 -15.69 -1.73 -4.74
C LEU A 13 -16.80 -2.64 -4.22
N ALA A 14 -16.51 -3.90 -3.87
CA ALA A 14 -17.51 -4.83 -3.34
C ALA A 14 -18.24 -4.25 -2.11
N PRO A 15 -17.56 -3.68 -1.09
CA PRO A 15 -18.24 -3.03 0.02
C PRO A 15 -19.07 -1.81 -0.40
N ALA A 16 -18.69 -1.11 -1.47
CA ALA A 16 -19.43 0.05 -1.95
C ALA A 16 -20.80 -0.34 -2.52
N SER A 17 -20.95 -1.56 -3.02
CA SER A 17 -22.23 -2.08 -3.52
C SER A 17 -23.30 -2.21 -2.44
N ASP A 18 -22.87 -2.43 -1.19
CA ASP A 18 -23.73 -2.59 -0.01
C ASP A 18 -24.44 -1.27 0.31
N PHE A 19 -23.73 -0.15 0.14
CA PHE A 19 -24.25 1.19 0.42
C PHE A 19 -25.08 1.78 -0.73
N VAL A 20 -24.81 1.39 -1.98
CA VAL A 20 -25.54 1.90 -3.15
C VAL A 20 -26.87 1.20 -3.35
N ARG A 21 -26.97 -0.11 -3.07
CA ARG A 21 -28.21 -0.88 -3.23
C ARG A 21 -29.14 -0.79 -2.03
N GLY A 22 -28.67 -0.37 -0.86
CA GLY A 22 -29.45 -0.40 0.39
C GLY A 22 -29.70 -1.82 0.92
N ASP A 23 -29.29 -2.85 0.18
CA ASP A 23 -29.24 -4.24 0.62
C ASP A 23 -27.93 -4.43 1.40
N GLU A 24 -27.95 -4.07 2.69
CA GLU A 24 -26.86 -4.40 3.59
C GLU A 24 -26.60 -5.91 3.49
N TRP A 25 -25.34 -6.29 3.27
CA TRP A 25 -24.98 -7.71 3.36
C TRP A 25 -25.32 -8.17 4.77
N ALA A 26 -26.39 -8.96 4.89
CA ALA A 26 -26.93 -9.40 6.17
C ALA A 26 -25.77 -9.82 7.09
N PRO A 27 -25.71 -9.35 8.34
CA PRO A 27 -24.70 -9.80 9.29
C PRO A 27 -24.74 -11.33 9.38
N GLY A 28 -23.71 -12.01 8.84
CA GLY A 28 -23.68 -13.48 8.71
C GLY A 28 -24.08 -14.06 7.35
N GLY A 29 -24.39 -13.24 6.35
CA GLY A 29 -24.59 -13.65 4.96
C GLY A 29 -23.36 -14.36 4.40
N ILE A 30 -23.58 -15.29 3.47
CA ILE A 30 -22.50 -16.09 2.86
C ILE A 30 -21.52 -15.17 2.12
N ALA A 31 -22.02 -14.15 1.40
CA ALA A 31 -21.20 -13.17 0.69
C ALA A 31 -20.21 -12.43 1.63
N ASN A 32 -20.70 -11.93 2.77
CA ASN A 32 -19.86 -11.23 3.76
C ASN A 32 -18.77 -12.13 4.34
N ARG A 33 -19.12 -13.37 4.72
CA ARG A 33 -18.14 -14.34 5.24
C ARG A 33 -17.07 -14.68 4.20
N LEU A 34 -17.46 -14.89 2.95
CA LEU A 34 -16.53 -15.15 1.86
C LEU A 34 -15.61 -13.96 1.61
N TYR A 35 -16.14 -12.74 1.59
CA TYR A 35 -15.34 -11.54 1.39
C TYR A 35 -14.34 -11.30 2.53
N LEU A 36 -14.77 -11.41 3.79
CA LEU A 36 -13.88 -11.24 4.95
C LEU A 36 -12.77 -12.30 4.99
N THR A 37 -13.07 -13.52 4.55
CA THR A 37 -12.11 -14.65 4.58
C THR A 37 -11.15 -14.60 3.38
N PHE A 38 -11.69 -14.45 2.17
CA PHE A 38 -10.92 -14.58 0.93
C PHE A 38 -10.49 -13.25 0.32
N GLY A 39 -11.10 -12.12 0.68
CA GLY A 39 -10.84 -10.82 0.05
C GLY A 39 -9.37 -10.42 0.08
N ARG A 40 -8.71 -10.55 1.25
CA ARG A 40 -7.27 -10.28 1.38
C ARG A 40 -6.40 -11.27 0.62
N GLY A 41 -6.78 -12.54 0.59
CA GLY A 41 -6.07 -13.58 -0.15
C GLY A 41 -6.15 -13.35 -1.66
N LEU A 42 -7.36 -13.09 -2.17
CA LEU A 42 -7.62 -12.80 -3.58
C LEU A 42 -6.94 -11.50 -4.02
N TRP A 43 -6.86 -10.49 -3.14
CA TRP A 43 -6.06 -9.30 -3.40
C TRP A 43 -4.58 -9.67 -3.63
N GLY A 44 -4.00 -10.48 -2.76
CA GLY A 44 -2.63 -10.98 -2.90
C GLY A 44 -2.41 -11.78 -4.19
N VAL A 45 -3.34 -12.66 -4.54
CA VAL A 45 -3.31 -13.42 -5.82
C VAL A 45 -3.38 -12.47 -7.02
N GLY A 46 -4.23 -11.44 -6.94
CA GLY A 46 -4.29 -10.38 -7.94
C GLY A 46 -2.95 -9.68 -8.11
N CYS A 47 -2.28 -9.33 -7.02
CA CYS A 47 -0.96 -8.68 -7.03
C CYS A 47 0.12 -9.58 -7.64
N ALA A 48 0.11 -10.87 -7.30
CA ALA A 48 1.04 -11.84 -7.86
C ALA A 48 0.85 -11.98 -9.38
N PHE A 49 -0.39 -12.16 -9.84
CA PHE A 49 -0.69 -12.27 -11.26
C PHE A 49 -0.37 -10.96 -12.03
N PHE A 50 -0.64 -9.81 -11.42
CA PHE A 50 -0.26 -8.51 -11.97
C PHE A 50 1.27 -8.42 -12.16
N SER A 51 2.04 -8.83 -11.14
CA SER A 51 3.51 -8.82 -11.20
C SER A 51 4.04 -9.74 -12.30
N VAL A 52 3.48 -10.95 -12.43
CA VAL A 52 3.83 -11.88 -13.53
C VAL A 52 3.51 -11.28 -14.90
N CYS A 53 2.37 -10.59 -15.05
CA CYS A 53 2.03 -9.89 -16.29
C CYS A 53 3.06 -8.79 -16.64
N CYS A 54 3.59 -8.09 -15.64
CA CYS A 54 4.64 -7.08 -15.83
C CYS A 54 5.97 -7.72 -16.26
N PHE A 55 6.35 -8.85 -15.68
CA PHE A 55 7.57 -9.58 -16.06
C PHE A 55 7.48 -10.21 -17.45
N ALA A 56 6.30 -10.68 -17.86
CA ALA A 56 6.10 -11.32 -19.16
C ALA A 56 6.10 -10.34 -20.35
N GLU A 57 6.38 -9.04 -20.14
CA GLU A 57 6.34 -7.94 -21.13
C GLU A 57 5.07 -7.85 -22.00
N ALA A 58 4.01 -8.58 -21.62
CA ALA A 58 2.78 -8.70 -22.40
C ALA A 58 2.01 -7.37 -22.58
N THR A 59 2.45 -6.29 -21.93
CA THR A 59 1.82 -4.97 -21.92
C THR A 59 2.87 -3.86 -21.86
N GLY A 60 3.38 -3.45 -23.04
CA GLY A 60 4.47 -2.47 -23.15
C GLY A 60 4.23 -1.13 -22.45
N SER A 61 3.00 -0.61 -22.45
CA SER A 61 2.70 0.72 -21.89
C SER A 61 2.80 0.80 -20.37
N ILE A 62 2.29 -0.22 -19.65
CA ILE A 62 2.26 -0.19 -18.18
C ILE A 62 3.64 -0.58 -17.63
N SER A 63 4.33 -1.52 -18.26
CA SER A 63 5.73 -1.82 -17.94
C SER A 63 6.63 -0.59 -18.11
N ALA A 64 6.45 0.18 -19.21
CA ALA A 64 7.18 1.43 -19.42
C ALA A 64 6.87 2.51 -18.37
N PHE A 65 5.61 2.59 -17.90
CA PHE A 65 5.24 3.51 -16.83
C PHE A 65 5.87 3.12 -15.49
N LEU A 66 5.86 1.83 -15.15
CA LEU A 66 6.44 1.31 -13.90
C LEU A 66 7.98 1.32 -13.90
N SER A 67 8.61 1.23 -15.06
CA SER A 67 10.08 1.33 -15.19
C SER A 67 10.62 2.76 -15.17
N ALA A 68 9.73 3.76 -15.13
CA ALA A 68 10.14 5.16 -15.02
C ALA A 68 10.97 5.39 -13.75
N GLY A 69 12.11 6.07 -13.88
CA GLY A 69 13.03 6.37 -12.76
C GLY A 69 12.42 7.18 -11.62
N LEU A 70 11.25 7.80 -11.84
CA LEU A 70 10.47 8.47 -10.80
C LEU A 70 10.07 7.51 -9.66
N TRP A 71 9.86 6.22 -9.97
CA TRP A 71 9.47 5.22 -8.97
C TRP A 71 10.64 4.75 -8.11
N ALA A 72 11.89 4.90 -8.57
CA ALA A 72 13.07 4.42 -7.85
C ALA A 72 13.20 4.98 -6.42
N PRO A 73 13.11 6.31 -6.17
CA PRO A 73 13.17 6.82 -4.79
C PRO A 73 11.97 6.36 -3.96
N LEU A 74 10.78 6.32 -4.54
CA LEU A 74 9.58 5.91 -3.82
C LEU A 74 9.64 4.43 -3.41
N ALA A 75 10.10 3.56 -4.31
CA ALA A 75 10.28 2.12 -4.08
C ALA A 75 11.27 1.84 -2.94
N ARG A 76 12.34 2.64 -2.82
CA ARG A 76 13.29 2.54 -1.70
C ARG A 76 12.63 2.91 -0.36
N LEU A 77 11.75 3.91 -0.35
CA LEU A 77 11.03 4.33 0.84
C LEU A 77 9.86 3.39 1.20
N THR A 78 9.35 2.58 0.27
CA THR A 78 8.18 1.70 0.49
C THR A 78 8.37 0.76 1.69
N TYR A 79 9.59 0.26 1.94
CA TYR A 79 9.85 -0.56 3.11
C TYR A 79 9.71 0.22 4.42
N GLY A 80 10.29 1.42 4.50
CA GLY A 80 10.11 2.32 5.65
C GLY A 80 8.65 2.77 5.82
N ALA A 81 7.95 3.01 4.71
CA ALA A 81 6.53 3.35 4.71
C ALA A 81 5.70 2.18 5.25
N TYR A 82 6.01 0.94 4.85
CA TYR A 82 5.34 -0.26 5.36
C TYR A 82 5.45 -0.41 6.89
N LEU A 83 6.62 -0.12 7.46
CA LEU A 83 6.84 -0.21 8.91
C LEU A 83 6.15 0.93 9.69
N THR A 84 6.14 2.14 9.13
CA THR A 84 5.58 3.33 9.80
C THR A 84 4.06 3.42 9.64
N HIS A 85 3.51 2.91 8.54
CA HIS A 85 2.09 2.94 8.23
C HIS A 85 1.17 2.40 9.34
N PRO A 86 1.38 1.20 9.93
CA PRO A 86 0.54 0.72 11.03
C PRO A 86 0.62 1.60 12.28
N ILE A 87 1.75 2.29 12.51
CA ILE A 87 1.90 3.23 13.62
C ILE A 87 1.00 4.45 13.37
N VAL A 88 1.06 5.02 12.17
CA VAL A 88 0.21 6.17 11.77
C VAL A 88 -1.26 5.79 11.90
N ILE A 89 -1.68 4.64 11.36
CA ILE A 89 -3.07 4.19 11.43
C ILE A 89 -3.52 4.07 12.89
N LYS A 90 -2.71 3.46 13.76
CA LYS A 90 -3.06 3.29 15.18
C LYS A 90 -3.17 4.62 15.91
N VAL A 91 -2.26 5.55 15.65
CA VAL A 91 -2.28 6.87 16.29
C VAL A 91 -3.50 7.68 15.85
N LEU A 92 -3.76 7.76 14.54
CA LEU A 92 -4.91 8.50 14.01
C LEU A 92 -6.24 7.86 14.40
N SER A 93 -6.32 6.53 14.38
CA SER A 93 -7.55 5.83 14.78
C SER A 93 -7.79 5.86 16.28
N GLY A 94 -6.72 5.83 17.09
CA GLY A 94 -6.82 5.98 18.54
C GLY A 94 -7.20 7.39 18.98
N ALA A 95 -6.88 8.41 18.16
CA ALA A 95 -7.28 9.79 18.39
C ALA A 95 -8.70 10.11 17.88
N ALA A 96 -9.35 9.19 17.15
CA ALA A 96 -10.68 9.43 16.62
C ALA A 96 -11.72 9.45 17.75
N THR A 97 -12.51 10.52 17.80
CA THR A 97 -13.57 10.72 18.81
C THR A 97 -14.95 10.26 18.33
N ALA A 98 -15.08 9.93 17.04
CA ALA A 98 -16.31 9.49 16.41
C ALA A 98 -16.05 8.23 15.56
N PHE A 99 -17.11 7.46 15.34
CA PHE A 99 -17.06 6.31 14.43
C PHE A 99 -16.87 6.78 12.98
N TYR A 100 -16.35 5.87 12.15
CA TYR A 100 -16.15 6.13 10.75
C TYR A 100 -17.46 5.96 9.99
N ASP A 101 -17.98 7.07 9.48
CA ASP A 101 -19.12 7.06 8.57
C ASP A 101 -18.66 6.68 7.17
N TRP A 102 -19.48 5.89 6.48
CA TRP A 102 -19.16 5.48 5.12
C TRP A 102 -19.43 6.60 4.12
N SER A 103 -18.37 7.32 3.74
CA SER A 103 -18.39 8.34 2.68
C SER A 103 -17.18 8.18 1.77
N TYR A 104 -17.38 8.29 0.46
CA TYR A 104 -16.28 8.24 -0.51
C TYR A 104 -15.21 9.31 -0.24
N VAL A 105 -15.64 10.51 0.18
CA VAL A 105 -14.75 11.63 0.50
C VAL A 105 -13.97 11.35 1.79
N ASP A 106 -14.63 10.80 2.82
CA ASP A 106 -13.97 10.45 4.07
C ASP A 106 -12.97 9.29 3.88
N LEU A 107 -13.36 8.25 3.14
CA LEU A 107 -12.49 7.10 2.85
C LEU A 107 -11.25 7.50 2.04
N THR A 108 -11.44 8.29 0.98
CA THR A 108 -10.33 8.72 0.11
C THR A 108 -9.40 9.70 0.82
N SER A 109 -9.94 10.66 1.59
CA SER A 109 -9.12 11.61 2.36
C SER A 109 -8.30 10.90 3.44
N ARG A 110 -8.88 9.92 4.14
CA ARG A 110 -8.16 9.10 5.14
C ARG A 110 -7.09 8.23 4.53
N TRP A 111 -7.38 7.55 3.42
CA TRP A 111 -6.40 6.74 2.71
C TRP A 111 -5.21 7.59 2.26
N LEU A 112 -5.49 8.78 1.70
CA LEU A 112 -4.46 9.72 1.27
C LEU A 112 -3.65 10.23 2.46
N LEU A 113 -4.30 10.65 3.54
CA LEU A 113 -3.65 11.15 4.76
C LEU A 113 -2.74 10.09 5.39
N ASN A 114 -3.22 8.87 5.60
CA ASN A 114 -2.41 7.77 6.17
C ASN A 114 -1.20 7.46 5.29
N SER A 115 -1.40 7.40 3.97
CA SER A 115 -0.34 7.09 3.03
C SER A 115 0.73 8.20 3.03
N LEU A 116 0.31 9.47 2.91
CA LEU A 116 1.22 10.61 2.91
C LEU A 116 2.03 10.71 4.20
N LEU A 117 1.38 10.54 5.37
CA LEU A 117 2.08 10.58 6.65
C LEU A 117 3.05 9.40 6.81
N ALA A 118 2.69 8.20 6.36
CA ALA A 118 3.60 7.06 6.38
C ALA A 118 4.84 7.30 5.51
N TYR A 119 4.66 7.80 4.28
CA TYR A 119 5.79 8.15 3.42
C TYR A 119 6.63 9.33 3.96
N ALA A 120 6.00 10.31 4.61
CA ALA A 120 6.72 11.41 5.25
C ALA A 120 7.58 10.94 6.43
N LEU A 121 7.04 10.08 7.29
CA LEU A 121 7.79 9.48 8.40
C LEU A 121 8.90 8.55 7.90
N ALA A 122 8.63 7.74 6.87
CA ALA A 122 9.63 6.92 6.22
C ALA A 122 10.78 7.75 5.63
N ALA A 123 10.45 8.87 4.97
CA ALA A 123 11.44 9.81 4.45
C ALA A 123 12.29 10.42 5.58
N GLY A 124 11.65 10.80 6.70
CA GLY A 124 12.35 11.29 7.89
C GLY A 124 13.31 10.24 8.45
N ALA A 125 12.86 9.00 8.63
CA ALA A 125 13.70 7.89 9.11
C ALA A 125 14.87 7.60 8.15
N PHE A 126 14.62 7.60 6.83
CA PHE A 126 15.64 7.40 5.82
C PHE A 126 16.74 8.48 5.86
N LEU A 127 16.35 9.74 6.01
CA LEU A 127 17.30 10.87 6.03
C LEU A 127 18.06 10.98 7.35
N LEU A 128 17.40 10.72 8.49
CA LEU A 128 17.98 10.90 9.83
C LEU A 128 18.73 9.66 10.34
N VAL A 129 18.38 8.47 9.87
CA VAL A 129 18.97 7.21 10.32
C VAL A 129 19.75 6.58 9.17
N GLU A 130 19.08 6.13 8.11
CA GLU A 130 19.75 5.32 7.09
C GLU A 130 20.93 6.04 6.42
N LYS A 131 20.76 7.32 6.03
CA LYS A 131 21.85 8.11 5.43
C LYS A 131 23.10 8.29 6.31
N PRO A 132 23.00 8.76 7.57
CA PRO A 132 24.17 8.91 8.41
C PRO A 132 24.84 7.57 8.71
N PHE A 133 24.08 6.49 8.94
CA PHE A 133 24.66 5.17 9.16
C PHE A 133 25.39 4.65 7.92
N MET A 134 24.85 4.83 6.70
CA MET A 134 25.56 4.50 5.46
C MET A 134 26.86 5.28 5.30
N ASN A 135 26.86 6.59 5.63
CA ASN A 135 28.07 7.41 5.56
C ASN A 135 29.12 7.01 6.62
N LEU A 136 28.68 6.59 7.81
CA LEU A 136 29.57 6.08 8.86
C LEU A 136 30.17 4.73 8.48
N GLU A 137 29.37 3.83 7.92
CA GLU A 137 29.80 2.53 7.44
C GLU A 137 30.87 2.66 6.35
N ALA A 138 30.62 3.50 5.34
CA ALA A 138 31.58 3.76 4.27
C ALA A 138 32.93 4.24 4.84
N LYS A 139 32.92 5.20 5.77
CA LYS A 139 34.13 5.72 6.42
C LYS A 139 34.82 4.69 7.31
N LEU A 140 34.08 3.80 7.96
CA LEU A 140 34.63 2.77 8.84
C LEU A 140 35.30 1.66 8.04
N PHE A 141 34.70 1.22 6.92
CA PHE A 141 35.24 0.16 6.07
C PHE A 141 36.36 0.65 5.14
N GLU A 142 36.32 1.89 4.65
CA GLU A 142 37.47 2.50 3.94
C GLU A 142 38.72 2.56 4.83
N ARG A 143 38.56 2.74 6.14
CA ARG A 143 39.68 2.70 7.09
C ARG A 143 40.24 1.29 7.34
N ARG A 144 39.48 0.23 7.02
CA ARG A 144 39.85 -1.15 7.36
C ARG A 144 40.56 -1.90 6.23
N MET A 145 40.44 -1.45 4.99
CA MET A 145 41.25 -1.96 3.87
C MET A 145 42.19 -0.87 3.32
N PRO A 146 43.37 -0.67 3.93
CA PRO A 146 44.44 0.05 3.25
C PRO A 146 44.77 -0.71 1.95
N LYS A 147 44.85 0.02 0.83
CA LYS A 147 45.28 -0.50 -0.47
C LYS A 147 46.68 -1.10 -0.40
#